data_AF-A0A7S7ZIS9-F1
#
_entry.id   AF-A0A7S7ZIS9-F1
#
_cell.length_a   1.000
_cell.length_b   1.000
_cell.length_c   1.000
_cell.angle_alpha   90.00
_cell.angle_beta   90.00
_cell.angle_gamma   90.00
#
_symmetry.space_group_name_H-M   'P 1'
#
loop_
_entity.id
_entity.type
_entity.pdbx_description
1 polymer ?
#
loop_
_entity_poly.entity_id
_entity_poly.type
_entity_poly.pdbx_seq_one_letter_code
_entity_poly.pdbx_strand_id
1 'polypeptide(L)'
;MQVWIYTDTSKNVSDPQHLRVFATKLDAQRWFQHNRLEGAAFAYQTLVVPSKKRSSAREIEANLIKTLLVLSVLILGISDLFTTNVILNRGLHELNPFMHFAQTWLGVWWLIPKLTLTYFMMWLLWRSNNPYNIAIVVAFCSAPVLNNLLIIVGAP
;
A
#
# COMPACT_ATOMS: atom_id res chain seq x y z
N MET A 1 3.70 -18.66 30.76
CA MET A 1 2.35 -19.29 30.76
C MET A 1 2.56 -20.77 30.48
N GLN A 2 1.67 -21.67 30.93
CA GLN A 2 1.82 -23.10 30.68
C GLN A 2 0.71 -23.54 29.74
N VAL A 3 1.06 -24.21 28.65
CA VAL A 3 0.11 -24.80 27.69
C VAL A 3 0.26 -26.32 27.72
N TRP A 4 -0.83 -27.03 27.45
CA TRP A 4 -0.86 -28.48 27.47
C TRP A 4 -0.99 -28.97 26.03
N ILE A 5 -0.04 -29.79 25.59
CA ILE A 5 -0.04 -30.35 24.24
C ILE A 5 -0.35 -31.83 24.36
N TYR A 6 -1.38 -32.26 23.65
CA TYR A 6 -1.76 -33.66 23.54
C TYR A 6 -1.40 -34.17 22.15
N THR A 7 -0.77 -35.34 22.11
CA THR A 7 -0.45 -36.05 20.88
C THR A 7 -1.23 -37.35 20.84
N ASP A 8 -2.03 -37.53 19.81
CA ASP A 8 -2.81 -38.73 19.55
C ASP A 8 -1.94 -39.74 18.79
N THR A 9 -1.45 -40.77 19.48
CA THR A 9 -0.54 -41.77 18.89
C THR A 9 -1.27 -42.76 18.00
N SER A 10 -2.60 -42.79 18.03
CA SER A 10 -3.39 -43.61 17.12
C SER A 10 -3.47 -43.02 15.70
N LYS A 11 -3.12 -41.73 15.54
CA LYS A 11 -3.19 -41.00 14.27
C LYS A 11 -1.81 -40.77 13.67
N ASN A 12 -1.75 -40.74 12.35
CA ASN A 12 -0.54 -40.39 11.62
C ASN A 12 -0.21 -38.91 11.82
N VAL A 13 1.07 -38.55 11.76
CA VAL A 13 1.56 -37.18 12.01
C VAL A 13 0.98 -36.17 11.01
N SER A 14 0.59 -36.64 9.82
CA SER A 14 -0.06 -35.82 8.79
C SER A 14 -1.53 -35.50 9.09
N ASP A 15 -2.15 -36.12 10.10
CA ASP A 15 -3.54 -35.84 10.46
C ASP A 15 -3.62 -34.49 11.20
N PRO A 16 -4.46 -33.54 10.73
CA PRO A 16 -4.66 -32.25 11.41
C PRO A 16 -5.12 -32.36 12.87
N GLN A 17 -5.70 -33.51 13.25
CA GLN A 17 -6.16 -33.80 14.59
C GLN A 17 -5.16 -34.60 15.43
N HIS A 18 -3.96 -34.88 14.91
CA HIS A 18 -2.88 -35.58 15.62
C HIS A 18 -2.39 -34.79 16.86
N LEU A 19 -2.46 -33.47 16.81
CA LEU A 19 -2.06 -32.58 17.90
C LEU A 19 -3.22 -31.70 18.37
N ARG A 20 -3.38 -31.58 19.68
CA ARG A 20 -4.29 -30.60 20.31
C ARG A 20 -3.58 -29.81 21.38
N VAL A 21 -3.91 -28.51 21.46
CA VAL A 21 -3.35 -27.59 22.44
C VAL A 21 -4.46 -27.10 23.34
N PHE A 22 -4.24 -27.18 24.65
CA PHE A 22 -5.15 -26.73 25.68
C PHE A 22 -4.49 -25.64 26.51
N ALA A 23 -5.29 -24.62 26.88
CA ALA A 23 -4.84 -23.53 27.72
C ALA A 23 -4.66 -23.96 29.18
N THR A 24 -5.42 -24.96 29.64
CA THR A 24 -5.39 -25.42 31.03
C THR A 24 -5.27 -26.94 31.13
N LYS A 25 -4.72 -27.40 32.26
CA LYS A 25 -4.66 -28.83 32.59
C LYS A 25 -6.05 -29.45 32.67
N LEU A 26 -7.01 -28.70 33.23
CA LEU A 26 -8.37 -29.18 33.45
C LEU A 26 -9.09 -29.44 32.13
N ASP A 27 -8.92 -28.56 31.15
CA ASP A 27 -9.52 -28.72 29.82
C ASP A 27 -8.92 -29.92 29.09
N ALA A 28 -7.59 -30.09 29.17
CA ALA A 28 -6.90 -31.25 28.60
C ALA A 28 -7.42 -32.55 29.22
N GLN A 29 -7.58 -32.58 30.54
CA GLN A 29 -8.00 -33.78 31.27
C GLN A 29 -9.47 -34.14 31.04
N ARG A 30 -10.36 -33.14 30.98
CA ARG A 30 -11.78 -33.35 30.61
C ARG A 30 -11.90 -33.90 29.19
N TRP A 31 -11.15 -33.32 28.26
CA TRP A 31 -11.15 -33.79 26.88
C TRP A 31 -10.62 -35.23 26.78
N PHE A 32 -9.57 -35.56 27.54
CA PHE A 32 -9.01 -36.92 27.58
C PHE A 32 -10.00 -37.97 28.11
N GLN A 33 -10.69 -37.69 29.22
CA GLN A 33 -11.68 -38.62 29.78
C GLN A 33 -12.81 -38.93 28.82
N HIS A 34 -13.21 -37.95 28.01
CA HIS A 34 -14.30 -38.12 27.06
C HIS A 34 -13.88 -38.90 25.80
N ASN A 35 -12.67 -38.67 25.30
CA ASN A 35 -12.25 -39.20 23.99
C ASN A 35 -11.52 -40.56 24.09
N ARG A 36 -11.02 -40.98 25.27
CA ARG A 36 -10.37 -42.29 25.53
C ARG A 36 -9.38 -42.73 24.42
N LEU A 37 -8.61 -41.79 23.89
CA LEU A 37 -7.62 -42.03 22.83
C LEU A 37 -6.28 -42.47 23.42
N GLU A 38 -5.59 -43.40 22.75
CA GLU A 38 -4.18 -43.71 23.05
C GLU A 38 -3.32 -42.49 22.71
N GLY A 39 -2.63 -41.94 23.71
CA GLY A 39 -1.78 -40.79 23.49
C GLY A 39 -1.15 -40.24 24.76
N ALA A 40 -0.28 -39.24 24.60
CA ALA A 40 0.46 -38.61 25.69
C ALA A 40 0.16 -37.10 25.75
N ALA A 41 -0.02 -36.59 26.97
CA ALA A 41 -0.13 -35.16 27.24
C ALA A 41 1.10 -34.68 28.01
N PHE A 42 1.69 -33.57 27.58
CA PHE A 42 2.81 -32.94 28.26
C PHE A 42 2.57 -31.43 28.42
N ALA A 43 3.06 -30.90 29.55
CA ALA A 43 2.98 -29.48 29.84
C ALA A 43 4.20 -28.77 29.24
N TYR A 44 3.96 -27.74 28.43
CA TYR A 44 5.00 -26.92 27.83
C TYR A 44 4.99 -25.52 28.44
N GLN A 45 6.13 -25.10 28.97
CA GLN A 45 6.30 -23.77 29.54
C GLN A 45 6.55 -22.78 28.38
N THR A 46 5.57 -21.93 28.07
CA THR A 46 5.79 -20.86 27.10
C THR A 46 6.41 -19.65 27.81
N LEU A 47 7.57 -19.26 27.32
CA LEU A 47 8.06 -17.89 27.50
C LEU A 47 7.15 -17.01 26.65
N VAL A 48 6.13 -16.42 27.30
CA VAL A 48 5.34 -15.37 26.66
C VAL A 48 6.27 -14.16 26.56
N VAL A 49 7.05 -14.12 25.48
CA VAL A 49 7.68 -12.87 25.07
C VAL A 49 6.52 -11.99 24.62
N PRO A 50 6.27 -10.85 25.28
CA PRO A 50 5.26 -9.93 24.79
C PRO A 50 5.67 -9.57 23.37
N SER A 51 4.86 -9.98 22.39
CA SER A 51 4.97 -9.53 21.02
C SER A 51 4.92 -8.01 21.08
N LYS A 52 6.09 -7.35 21.01
CA LYS A 52 6.17 -5.91 20.94
C LYS A 52 5.32 -5.52 19.73
N LYS A 53 4.27 -4.73 19.98
CA LYS A 53 3.42 -4.05 18.99
C LYS A 53 4.21 -3.00 18.19
N ARG A 54 5.48 -3.29 17.87
CA ARG A 54 6.42 -2.47 17.11
C ARG A 54 6.04 -2.40 15.62
N SER A 55 5.07 -3.20 15.19
CA SER A 55 4.49 -3.12 13.85
C SER A 55 3.59 -1.89 13.67
N SER A 56 2.84 -1.47 14.68
CA SER A 56 1.81 -0.42 14.52
C SER A 56 2.39 0.96 14.19
N ALA A 57 3.46 1.40 14.86
CA ALA A 57 4.06 2.70 14.56
C ALA A 57 4.72 2.73 13.16
N ARG A 58 5.41 1.65 12.77
CA ARG A 58 6.07 1.54 11.46
C ARG A 58 5.06 1.41 10.31
N GLU A 59 3.92 0.78 10.58
CA GLU A 59 2.80 0.69 9.65
C GLU A 59 2.11 2.04 9.48
N ILE A 60 1.91 2.81 10.56
CA ILE A 60 1.42 4.19 10.50
C ILE A 60 2.38 5.06 9.68
N GLU A 61 3.69 5.01 9.95
CA GLU A 61 4.70 5.76 9.19
C GLU A 61 4.69 5.40 7.71
N ALA A 62 4.64 4.11 7.37
CA ALA A 62 4.57 3.66 5.98
C ALA A 62 3.29 4.16 5.27
N ASN A 63 2.15 4.12 5.96
CA ASN A 63 0.88 4.62 5.44
C ASN A 63 0.87 6.15 5.30
N LEU A 64 1.52 6.88 6.22
CA LEU A 64 1.70 8.33 6.12
C LEU A 64 2.56 8.69 4.92
N ILE A 65 3.71 8.04 4.73
CA ILE A 65 4.61 8.27 3.58
C ILE A 65 3.85 8.02 2.27
N LYS A 66 3.13 6.89 2.18
CA LYS A 66 2.32 6.57 1.01
C LYS A 66 1.26 7.64 0.73
N THR A 67 0.56 8.09 1.77
CA THR A 67 -0.46 9.13 1.66
C THR A 67 0.13 10.44 1.17
N LEU A 68 1.27 10.87 1.73
CA LEU A 68 1.97 12.09 1.31
C LEU A 68 2.42 12.02 -0.15
N LEU A 69 2.95 10.88 -0.59
CA LEU A 69 3.36 10.69 -1.99
C LEU A 69 2.17 10.71 -2.96
N VAL A 70 1.02 10.15 -2.58
CA VAL A 70 -0.18 10.20 -3.43
C VAL A 70 -0.77 11.61 -3.46
N LEU A 71 -0.76 12.33 -2.33
CA LEU A 71 -1.18 13.73 -2.29
C LEU A 71 -0.27 14.63 -3.12
N SER A 72 1.05 14.38 -3.15
CA SER A 72 1.94 15.16 -4.00
C SER A 72 1.64 14.97 -5.49
N VAL A 73 1.21 13.79 -5.94
CA VAL A 73 0.73 13.59 -7.32
C VAL A 73 -0.48 14.47 -7.63
N LEU A 74 -1.43 14.59 -6.70
CA LEU A 74 -2.58 15.47 -6.89
C LEU A 74 -2.15 16.93 -7.03
N ILE A 75 -1.24 17.38 -6.16
CA ILE A 75 -0.69 18.75 -6.20
C ILE A 75 0.02 18.98 -7.54
N LEU A 76 0.88 18.06 -7.96
CA LEU A 76 1.60 18.15 -9.24
C LEU A 76 0.63 18.15 -10.44
N GLY A 77 -0.42 17.33 -10.42
CA GLY A 77 -1.44 17.33 -11.47
C GLY A 77 -2.23 18.63 -11.55
N ILE A 78 -2.57 19.24 -10.41
CA ILE A 78 -3.21 20.56 -10.36
C ILE A 78 -2.24 21.65 -10.83
N SER A 79 -0.97 21.59 -10.41
CA SER A 79 0.07 22.52 -10.86
C SER A 79 0.31 22.40 -12.37
N ASP A 80 0.29 21.20 -12.93
CA ASP A 80 0.39 20.97 -14.38
C ASP A 80 -0.79 21.63 -15.12
N LEU A 81 -2.02 21.39 -14.67
CA LEU A 81 -3.22 22.03 -15.24
C LEU A 81 -3.13 23.56 -15.21
N PHE A 82 -2.71 24.13 -14.08
CA PHE A 82 -2.59 25.57 -13.92
C PHE A 82 -1.51 26.16 -14.82
N THR A 83 -0.30 25.57 -14.79
CA THR A 83 0.84 26.06 -15.59
C THR A 83 0.58 25.92 -17.09
N THR A 84 -0.09 24.85 -17.52
CA THR A 84 -0.54 24.68 -18.91
C THR A 84 -1.49 25.81 -19.33
N ASN A 85 -2.50 26.11 -18.49
CA ASN A 85 -3.44 27.19 -18.77
C ASN A 85 -2.75 28.56 -18.84
N VAL A 86 -1.75 28.81 -17.99
CA VAL A 86 -0.96 30.06 -18.04
C VAL A 86 -0.18 30.16 -19.36
N ILE A 87 0.46 29.08 -19.79
CA ILE A 87 1.21 29.02 -21.06
C ILE A 87 0.28 29.31 -22.24
N LEU A 88 -0.88 28.63 -22.29
CA LEU A 88 -1.87 28.82 -23.35
C LEU A 88 -2.42 30.24 -23.39
N ASN A 89 -2.73 30.83 -22.23
CA ASN A 89 -3.22 32.21 -22.14
C ASN A 89 -2.20 33.25 -22.61
N ARG A 90 -0.90 32.93 -22.55
CA ARG A 90 0.19 33.77 -23.06
C ARG A 90 0.48 33.55 -24.56
N GLY A 91 -0.24 32.64 -25.22
CA GLY A 91 0.02 32.25 -26.61
C GLY A 91 1.32 31.47 -26.80
N LEU A 92 1.87 30.94 -25.71
CA LEU A 92 3.06 30.08 -25.72
C LEU A 92 2.63 28.62 -25.89
N HIS A 93 3.53 27.80 -26.42
CA HIS A 93 3.26 26.39 -26.69
C HIS A 93 4.13 25.50 -25.80
N GLU A 94 3.56 24.41 -25.28
CA GLU A 94 4.35 23.35 -24.62
C GLU A 94 5.31 22.71 -25.63
N LEU A 95 6.54 22.41 -25.20
CA LEU A 95 7.57 21.76 -26.02
C LEU A 95 7.21 20.34 -26.50
N ASN A 96 6.17 19.71 -25.94
CA ASN A 96 5.78 18.35 -26.28
C ASN A 96 4.81 18.32 -27.49
N PRO A 97 5.24 17.84 -28.67
CA PRO A 97 4.44 17.88 -29.90
C PRO A 97 3.15 17.05 -29.83
N PHE A 98 3.11 15.99 -29.03
CA PHE A 98 1.90 15.19 -28.83
C PHE A 98 0.84 15.94 -28.01
N MET A 99 1.27 16.64 -26.95
CA MET A 99 0.37 17.48 -26.17
C MET A 99 -0.18 18.63 -26.99
N HIS A 100 0.65 19.25 -27.84
CA HIS A 100 0.20 20.27 -28.78
C HIS A 100 -0.87 19.76 -29.76
N PHE A 101 -0.67 18.57 -30.33
CA PHE A 101 -1.66 17.95 -31.21
C PHE A 101 -2.99 17.68 -30.48
N ALA A 102 -2.92 17.13 -29.28
CA ALA A 102 -4.13 16.84 -28.50
C ALA A 102 -4.83 18.11 -28.01
N GLN A 103 -4.09 19.17 -27.66
CA GLN A 103 -4.61 20.49 -27.30
C GLN A 103 -5.29 21.19 -28.48
N THR A 104 -4.73 21.12 -29.68
CA THR A 104 -5.35 21.71 -30.88
C THR A 104 -6.64 21.00 -31.27
N TRP A 105 -6.75 19.70 -31.00
CA TRP A 105 -7.98 18.92 -31.23
C TRP A 105 -9.05 19.13 -30.15
N LEU A 106 -8.66 19.15 -28.87
CA LEU A 106 -9.60 19.15 -27.74
C LEU A 106 -9.87 20.55 -27.18
N GLY A 107 -9.01 21.53 -27.47
CA GLY A 107 -9.12 22.89 -26.94
C GLY A 107 -9.18 22.90 -25.41
N VAL A 108 -10.14 23.66 -24.86
CA VAL A 108 -10.37 23.76 -23.40
C VAL A 108 -10.74 22.40 -22.77
N TRP A 109 -11.33 21.48 -23.55
CA TRP A 109 -11.67 20.14 -23.07
C TRP A 109 -10.44 19.28 -22.76
N TRP A 110 -9.23 19.69 -23.16
CA TRP A 110 -7.97 19.02 -22.84
C TRP A 110 -7.71 18.87 -21.34
N LEU A 111 -8.30 19.74 -20.52
CA LEU A 111 -8.18 19.65 -19.06
C LEU A 111 -8.82 18.38 -18.50
N ILE A 112 -9.87 17.84 -19.15
CA ILE A 112 -10.55 16.64 -18.69
C ILE A 112 -9.64 15.41 -18.78
N PRO A 113 -9.03 15.06 -19.94
CA PRO A 113 -8.06 13.97 -20.02
C PRO A 113 -6.89 14.08 -19.03
N LYS A 114 -6.33 15.27 -18.84
CA LYS A 114 -5.24 15.49 -17.86
C LYS A 114 -5.68 15.18 -16.43
N LEU A 115 -6.87 15.65 -16.05
CA LEU A 115 -7.43 15.39 -14.73
C LEU A 115 -7.77 13.90 -14.55
N THR A 116 -8.38 13.28 -15.56
CA THR A 116 -8.66 11.84 -15.57
C THR A 116 -7.39 11.01 -15.41
N LEU A 117 -6.31 11.35 -16.14
CA LEU A 117 -5.03 10.69 -16.01
C LEU A 117 -4.45 10.84 -14.60
N THR A 118 -4.57 12.02 -14.00
CA THR A 118 -4.12 12.28 -12.62
C THR A 118 -4.85 11.37 -11.63
N TYR A 119 -6.18 11.31 -11.67
CA TYR A 119 -6.96 10.43 -10.80
C TYR A 119 -6.67 8.95 -11.05
N PHE A 120 -6.51 8.55 -12.31
CA PHE A 120 -6.15 7.18 -12.68
C PHE A 120 -4.79 6.78 -12.10
N MET A 121 -3.79 7.66 -12.20
CA MET A 121 -2.46 7.44 -11.62
C MET A 121 -2.53 7.36 -10.09
N MET A 122 -3.28 8.25 -9.43
CA MET A 122 -3.50 8.17 -7.97
C MET A 122 -4.11 6.83 -7.57
N TRP A 123 -5.10 6.34 -8.32
CA TRP A 123 -5.73 5.04 -8.06
C TRP A 123 -4.75 3.87 -8.21
N LEU A 124 -3.92 3.86 -9.26
CA LEU A 124 -2.88 2.84 -9.45
C LEU A 124 -1.83 2.88 -8.32
N LEU A 125 -1.37 4.08 -7.94
CA LEU A 125 -0.39 4.26 -6.87
C LEU A 125 -0.96 3.85 -5.51
N TRP A 126 -2.25 4.05 -5.28
CA TRP A 126 -2.93 3.58 -4.08
C TRP A 126 -2.95 2.05 -3.98
N ARG A 127 -2.97 1.33 -5.11
CA ARG A 127 -2.87 -0.14 -5.17
C ARG A 127 -1.43 -0.65 -4.97
N SER A 128 -0.42 0.20 -5.11
CA SER A 128 0.98 -0.17 -4.88
C SER A 128 1.30 -0.33 -3.39
N ASN A 129 2.04 -1.38 -3.05
CA ASN A 129 2.56 -1.62 -1.70
C ASN A 129 4.00 -1.13 -1.52
N ASN A 130 4.66 -0.68 -2.60
CA ASN A 130 6.04 -0.25 -2.56
C ASN A 130 6.15 1.29 -2.68
N PRO A 131 6.55 2.02 -1.62
CA PRO A 131 6.66 3.48 -1.65
C PRO A 131 7.75 3.98 -2.60
N TYR A 132 8.79 3.18 -2.86
CA TYR A 132 9.85 3.55 -3.81
C TYR A 132 9.31 3.69 -5.25
N ASN A 133 8.47 2.74 -5.66
CA ASN A 133 7.81 2.80 -6.97
C ASN A 133 6.89 4.02 -7.07
N ILE A 134 6.23 4.38 -5.98
CA ILE A 134 5.39 5.58 -5.93
C ILE A 134 6.25 6.84 -6.08
N ALA A 135 7.38 6.92 -5.38
CA ALA A 135 8.30 8.05 -5.50
C ALA A 135 8.86 8.23 -6.90
N ILE A 136 9.20 7.15 -7.62
CA ILE A 136 9.62 7.21 -9.02
C ILE A 136 8.53 7.84 -9.90
N VAL A 137 7.28 7.40 -9.74
CA VAL A 137 6.17 7.96 -10.51
C VAL A 137 5.94 9.44 -10.18
N VAL A 138 6.01 9.82 -8.89
CA VAL A 138 5.95 11.23 -8.47
C VAL A 138 7.04 12.05 -9.16
N ALA A 139 8.27 11.53 -9.26
CA ALA A 139 9.37 12.20 -9.94
C ALA A 139 9.10 12.37 -11.45
N PHE A 140 8.48 11.39 -12.11
CA PHE A 140 8.06 11.56 -13.51
C PHE A 140 6.92 12.59 -13.65
N CYS A 141 5.99 12.64 -12.70
CA CYS A 141 4.91 13.63 -12.70
C CYS A 141 5.40 15.08 -12.50
N SER A 142 6.59 15.30 -11.94
CA SER A 142 7.14 16.66 -11.79
C SER A 142 7.76 17.21 -13.07
N ALA A 143 8.19 16.35 -14.01
CA ALA A 143 8.80 16.76 -15.27
C ALA A 143 7.94 17.74 -16.10
N PRO A 144 6.64 17.50 -16.36
CA PRO A 144 5.81 18.45 -17.10
C PRO A 144 5.62 19.78 -16.37
N VAL A 145 5.43 19.74 -15.04
CA VAL A 145 5.31 20.95 -14.21
C VAL A 145 6.59 21.80 -14.28
N LEU A 146 7.76 21.16 -14.13
CA LEU A 146 9.06 21.83 -14.21
C LEU A 146 9.30 22.43 -15.60
N ASN A 147 9.00 21.67 -16.65
CA ASN A 147 9.07 22.16 -18.02
C ASN A 147 8.20 23.41 -18.22
N ASN A 148 6.96 23.37 -17.74
CA ASN A 148 6.02 24.48 -17.89
C ASN A 148 6.47 25.72 -17.08
N LEU A 149 7.00 25.53 -15.88
CA LEU A 149 7.59 26.61 -15.09
C LEU A 149 8.78 27.27 -15.78
N LEU A 150 9.68 26.49 -16.40
CA LEU A 150 10.82 27.01 -17.16
C LEU A 150 10.36 27.87 -18.35
N ILE A 151 9.31 27.45 -19.06
CA ILE A 151 8.72 28.23 -20.16
C ILE A 151 8.13 29.54 -19.63
N ILE A 152 7.41 29.51 -18.52
CA ILE A 152 6.76 30.69 -17.92
C ILE A 152 7.78 31.72 -17.44
N VAL A 153 8.88 31.26 -16.83
CA VAL A 153 9.96 32.13 -16.31
C VAL A 153 10.87 32.64 -17.42
N GLY A 154 11.10 31.83 -18.47
CA GLY A 154 11.92 32.18 -19.61
C GLY A 154 11.22 33.02 -20.68
N ALA A 155 9.90 33.20 -20.58
CA ALA A 155 9.14 34.08 -21.46
C ALA A 155 9.34 35.56 -21.06
N PRO A 156 9.68 36.46 -22.01
CA PRO A 156 9.89 37.88 -21.76
C PRO A 156 8.60 38.63 -21.37
#